data_AF-A0A2E8S6G5-F1
#
_entry.id   AF-A0A2E8S6G5-F1
#
_cell.length_a   1.000
_cell.length_b   1.000
_cell.length_c   1.000
_cell.angle_alpha   90.00
_cell.angle_beta   90.00
_cell.angle_gamma   90.00
#
_symmetry.space_group_name_H-M   'P 1'
#
loop_
_entity.id
_entity.type
_entity.pdbx_description
1 polymer ?
#
loop_
_entity_poly.entity_id
_entity_poly.type
_entity_poly.pdbx_seq_one_letter_code
_entity_poly.pdbx_strand_id
1 'polypeptide(L)'
;MQVLPLNIVGVFLFSKLRQNVSIEWRMPYFSPQMFSVDLTTSEQVLLKQLVNSDGNYQARILERAACISARVGLFDFTLAAIDTLSKRIEVTTSIIKLARMYVQFEQAMLERIIQSLTYVDQIWQLHHVPAWAIPPLVKQMSHIVKQRQIIIYSAGHKLLRKNLKWEWKKPHLQVFPQEEIPCLTRYLE
;
A
#
# COMPACT_ATOMS: atom_id res chain seq x y z
N MET A 1 -6.96 14.28 -17.47
CA MET A 1 -6.96 13.05 -16.66
C MET A 1 -5.76 13.10 -15.73
N GLN A 2 -5.96 13.01 -14.42
CA GLN A 2 -4.89 12.99 -13.41
C GLN A 2 -4.60 11.57 -12.96
N VAL A 3 -3.34 11.29 -12.60
CA VAL A 3 -2.88 9.93 -12.28
C VAL A 3 -2.52 9.84 -10.81
N LEU A 4 -3.35 9.18 -9.99
CA LEU A 4 -3.14 9.10 -8.54
C LEU A 4 -2.71 7.69 -8.09
N PRO A 5 -1.80 7.57 -7.10
CA PRO A 5 -1.47 6.27 -6.53
C PRO A 5 -2.67 5.70 -5.76
N LEU A 6 -2.96 4.41 -5.93
CA LEU A 6 -4.00 3.70 -5.19
C LEU A 6 -3.51 3.33 -3.79
N ASN A 7 -3.24 4.35 -2.99
CA ASN A 7 -2.85 4.27 -1.59
C ASN A 7 -3.44 5.47 -0.83
N ILE A 8 -3.06 5.59 0.44
CA ILE A 8 -3.55 6.66 1.29
C ILE A 8 -3.19 8.06 0.75
N VAL A 9 -2.05 8.21 0.07
CA VAL A 9 -1.65 9.49 -0.53
C VAL A 9 -2.61 9.88 -1.65
N GLY A 10 -2.88 8.98 -2.60
CA GLY A 10 -3.75 9.32 -3.72
C GLY A 10 -5.20 9.53 -3.29
N VAL A 11 -5.72 8.74 -2.34
CA VAL A 11 -7.08 8.97 -1.81
C VAL A 11 -7.16 10.29 -1.04
N PHE A 12 -6.13 10.63 -0.27
CA PHE A 12 -6.05 11.92 0.42
C PHE A 12 -6.04 13.08 -0.57
N LEU A 13 -5.19 13.04 -1.60
CA LEU A 13 -5.14 14.07 -2.64
C LEU A 13 -6.47 14.14 -3.42
N PHE A 14 -7.07 12.99 -3.74
CA PHE A 14 -8.38 12.92 -4.37
C PHE A 14 -9.46 13.65 -3.56
N SER A 15 -9.44 13.52 -2.22
CA SER A 15 -10.38 14.23 -1.34
C SER A 15 -10.25 15.76 -1.39
N LYS A 16 -9.12 16.28 -1.90
CA LYS A 16 -8.84 17.72 -2.02
C LYS A 16 -9.03 18.25 -3.43
N LEU A 17 -8.95 17.38 -4.42
CA LEU A 17 -9.23 17.74 -5.80
C LEU A 17 -10.73 18.01 -5.96
N ARG A 18 -11.08 19.07 -6.69
CA ARG A 18 -12.49 19.39 -6.99
C ARG A 18 -13.10 18.23 -7.77
N GLN A 19 -14.37 17.91 -7.51
CA GLN A 19 -15.10 16.72 -8.01
C GLN A 19 -15.22 16.58 -9.55
N ASN A 20 -14.65 17.48 -10.35
CA ASN A 20 -14.74 17.50 -11.81
C ASN A 20 -13.45 17.04 -12.52
N VAL A 21 -12.54 16.36 -11.80
CA VAL A 21 -11.30 15.87 -12.39
C VAL A 21 -11.40 14.37 -12.67
N SER A 22 -11.20 13.97 -13.93
CA SER A 22 -11.07 12.55 -14.30
C SER A 22 -9.76 11.98 -13.72
N ILE A 23 -9.87 10.90 -12.95
CA ILE A 23 -8.75 10.22 -12.28
C ILE A 23 -8.47 8.84 -12.90
N GLU A 24 -7.21 8.58 -13.21
CA GLU A 24 -6.64 7.26 -13.45
C GLU A 24 -5.91 6.81 -12.19
N TRP A 25 -6.36 5.72 -11.57
CA TRP A 25 -5.66 5.14 -10.43
C TRP A 25 -4.50 4.27 -10.91
N ARG A 26 -3.31 4.44 -10.33
CA ARG A 26 -2.14 3.61 -10.59
C ARG A 26 -1.63 2.96 -9.32
N MET A 27 -0.86 1.90 -9.47
CA MET A 27 -0.26 1.24 -8.32
C MET A 27 0.67 2.23 -7.55
N PRO A 28 0.72 2.18 -6.20
CA PRO A 28 1.28 3.24 -5.36
C PRO A 28 2.71 3.70 -5.60
N TYR A 29 3.51 2.91 -6.32
CA TYR A 29 4.96 3.12 -6.48
C TYR A 29 5.37 3.48 -7.92
N PHE A 30 4.40 3.67 -8.83
CA PHE A 30 4.65 4.05 -10.24
C PHE A 30 4.38 5.53 -10.55
N SER A 31 4.07 6.38 -9.56
CA SER A 31 3.84 7.82 -9.82
C SER A 31 4.85 8.69 -9.07
N PRO A 32 5.95 9.11 -9.73
CA PRO A 32 6.85 10.15 -9.22
C PRO A 32 6.25 11.55 -9.35
N GLN A 33 5.05 11.70 -9.91
CA GLN A 33 4.38 12.99 -10.03
C GLN A 33 3.59 13.27 -8.75
N MET A 34 4.29 13.73 -7.71
CA MET A 34 3.61 14.41 -6.61
C MET A 34 2.99 15.69 -7.16
N PHE A 35 1.67 15.71 -7.24
CA PHE A 35 0.92 16.92 -7.54
C PHE A 35 1.18 17.97 -6.44
N SER A 36 1.31 19.23 -6.83
CA SER A 36 1.24 20.37 -5.93
C SER A 36 -0.23 20.64 -5.59
N VAL A 37 -0.78 19.84 -4.68
CA VAL A 37 -2.02 20.23 -3.98
C VAL A 37 -1.59 21.10 -2.81
N ASP A 38 -2.13 22.31 -2.73
CA ASP A 38 -1.89 23.20 -1.59
C ASP A 38 -2.58 22.60 -0.37
N LEU A 39 -1.77 21.96 0.49
CA LEU A 39 -2.21 21.40 1.75
C LEU A 39 -1.90 22.37 2.88
N THR A 40 -2.88 22.57 3.77
CA THR A 40 -2.67 23.24 5.05
C THR A 40 -1.66 22.49 5.91
N THR A 41 -1.06 23.17 6.89
CA THR A 41 -0.08 22.54 7.80
C THR A 41 -0.65 21.31 8.52
N SER A 42 -1.92 21.35 8.96
CA SER A 42 -2.57 20.22 9.61
C SER A 42 -2.76 19.02 8.67
N GLU A 43 -3.11 19.27 7.41
CA GLU A 43 -3.26 18.23 6.38
C GLU A 43 -1.92 17.59 6.03
N GLN A 44 -0.84 18.37 5.92
CA GLN A 44 0.51 17.84 5.71
C GLN A 44 0.94 16.93 6.87
N VAL A 45 0.66 17.35 8.12
CA VAL A 45 0.95 16.54 9.32
C VAL A 45 0.15 15.24 9.30
N LEU A 46 -1.15 15.29 9.02
CA LEU A 46 -2.00 14.11 8.96
C LEU A 46 -1.56 13.16 7.84
N LEU A 47 -1.27 13.67 6.65
CA LEU A 47 -0.79 12.87 5.53
C LEU A 47 0.53 12.17 5.87
N LYS A 48 1.48 12.89 6.49
CA LYS A 48 2.74 12.31 6.95
C LYS A 48 2.52 11.20 7.99
N GLN A 49 1.61 11.42 8.93
CA GLN A 49 1.23 10.42 9.93
C GLN A 49 0.64 9.16 9.27
N LEU A 50 -0.30 9.33 8.34
CA LEU A 50 -0.92 8.23 7.60
C LEU A 50 0.11 7.44 6.77
N VAL A 51 1.02 8.13 6.06
CA VAL A 51 2.11 7.48 5.32
C VAL A 51 3.03 6.66 6.22
N ASN A 52 3.31 7.16 7.43
CA ASN A 52 4.12 6.44 8.42
C ASN A 52 3.37 5.22 9.01
N SER A 53 2.05 5.32 9.13
CA SER A 53 1.19 4.26 9.64
C SER A 53 0.95 3.14 8.61
N ASP A 54 1.14 3.42 7.32
CA ASP A 54 1.02 2.42 6.26
C ASP A 54 2.02 1.26 6.46
N GLY A 55 1.50 0.05 6.71
CA GLY A 55 2.30 -1.16 6.91
C GLY A 55 3.05 -1.20 8.23
N ASN A 56 2.74 -0.31 9.18
CA ASN A 56 3.28 -0.34 10.53
C ASN A 56 2.32 -1.05 11.49
N TYR A 57 2.75 -2.16 12.09
CA TYR A 57 1.92 -2.96 13.01
C TYR A 57 1.65 -2.26 14.36
N GLN A 58 2.45 -1.27 14.72
CA GLN A 58 2.31 -0.48 15.95
C GLN A 58 1.44 0.77 15.75
N ALA A 59 1.02 1.07 14.51
CA ALA A 59 0.19 2.23 14.22
C ALA A 59 -1.19 2.13 14.88
N ARG A 60 -1.82 3.29 15.10
CA ARG A 60 -3.19 3.33 15.61
C ARG A 60 -4.13 2.64 14.63
N ILE A 61 -5.10 1.93 15.17
CA ILE A 61 -5.96 1.03 14.39
C ILE A 61 -6.69 1.72 13.25
N LEU A 62 -7.21 2.94 13.48
CA LEU A 62 -7.95 3.71 12.47
C LEU A 62 -7.03 4.20 11.34
N GLU A 63 -5.82 4.65 11.66
CA GLU A 63 -4.83 5.09 10.67
C GLU A 63 -4.39 3.92 9.79
N ARG A 64 -4.11 2.77 10.43
CA ARG A 64 -3.73 1.55 9.71
C ARG A 64 -4.88 1.07 8.81
N ALA A 65 -6.11 1.04 9.32
CA ALA A 65 -7.29 0.69 8.54
C ALA A 65 -7.55 1.65 7.37
N ALA A 66 -7.31 2.95 7.55
CA ALA A 66 -7.39 3.94 6.47
C ALA A 66 -6.38 3.62 5.36
N CYS A 67 -5.15 3.24 5.71
CA CYS A 67 -4.14 2.86 4.72
C CYS A 67 -4.51 1.56 3.98
N ILE A 68 -4.97 0.54 4.72
CA ILE A 68 -5.40 -0.74 4.13
C ILE A 68 -6.56 -0.53 3.17
N SER A 69 -7.62 0.14 3.61
CA SER A 69 -8.81 0.45 2.79
C SER A 69 -8.45 1.22 1.53
N ALA A 70 -7.52 2.18 1.61
CA ALA A 70 -7.05 2.94 0.45
C ALA A 70 -6.39 2.03 -0.59
N ARG A 71 -5.53 1.10 -0.15
CA ARG A 71 -4.83 0.13 -1.01
C ARG A 71 -5.77 -0.85 -1.70
N VAL A 72 -6.87 -1.23 -1.04
CA VAL A 72 -7.86 -2.16 -1.61
C VAL A 72 -8.97 -1.47 -2.39
N GLY A 73 -8.98 -0.13 -2.45
CA GLY A 73 -9.97 0.65 -3.19
C GLY A 73 -11.31 0.85 -2.45
N LEU A 74 -11.34 0.72 -1.12
CA LEU A 74 -12.53 0.92 -0.28
C LEU A 74 -12.66 2.40 0.12
N PHE A 75 -12.88 3.27 -0.87
CA PHE A 75 -12.78 4.72 -0.71
C PHE A 75 -13.78 5.31 0.28
N ASP A 76 -14.99 4.78 0.39
CA ASP A 76 -15.99 5.30 1.34
C ASP A 76 -15.46 5.25 2.79
N PHE A 77 -14.89 4.11 3.18
CA PHE A 77 -14.28 3.97 4.50
C PHE A 77 -13.02 4.82 4.61
N THR A 78 -12.17 4.84 3.59
CA THR A 78 -10.94 5.64 3.62
C THR A 78 -11.24 7.13 3.83
N LEU A 79 -12.19 7.68 3.08
CA LEU A 79 -12.61 9.07 3.19
C LEU A 79 -13.23 9.37 4.56
N ALA A 80 -14.11 8.49 5.06
CA ALA A 80 -14.69 8.62 6.40
C ALA A 80 -13.62 8.60 7.50
N ALA A 81 -12.60 7.74 7.37
CA ALA A 81 -11.49 7.66 8.33
C ALA A 81 -10.59 8.92 8.26
N ILE A 82 -10.27 9.42 7.06
CA ILE A 82 -9.53 10.68 6.87
C ILE A 82 -10.30 11.83 7.52
N ASP A 83 -11.60 11.94 7.28
CA ASP A 83 -12.45 12.99 7.85
C ASP A 83 -12.46 12.93 9.37
N THR A 84 -12.61 11.73 9.94
CA THR A 84 -12.60 11.52 11.39
C THR A 84 -11.27 11.95 12.01
N LEU A 85 -10.15 11.55 11.40
CA LEU A 85 -8.81 11.90 11.86
C LEU A 85 -8.51 13.39 11.69
N SER A 86 -8.95 14.01 10.60
CA SER A 86 -8.71 15.42 10.29
C SER A 86 -9.55 16.35 11.17
N LYS A 87 -10.83 16.03 11.35
CA LYS A 87 -11.78 16.88 12.10
C LYS A 87 -11.78 16.56 13.59
N ARG A 88 -10.97 15.58 14.04
CA ARG A 88 -10.94 15.07 15.42
C ARG A 88 -12.33 14.71 15.95
N ILE A 89 -13.16 14.15 15.06
CA ILE A 89 -14.51 13.70 15.41
C ILE A 89 -14.40 12.47 16.31
N GLU A 90 -15.35 12.32 17.23
CA GLU A 90 -15.45 11.13 18.07
C GLU A 90 -15.62 9.87 17.22
N VAL A 91 -14.76 8.89 17.45
CA VAL A 91 -14.77 7.65 16.67
C VAL A 91 -15.93 6.77 17.14
N THR A 92 -16.89 6.51 16.26
CA THR A 92 -18.01 5.63 16.58
C THR A 92 -17.58 4.17 16.70
N THR A 93 -18.33 3.40 17.50
CA THR A 93 -18.09 1.95 17.68
C THR A 93 -18.15 1.18 16.36
N SER A 94 -18.97 1.61 15.41
CA SER A 94 -19.08 0.99 14.09
C SER A 94 -17.80 1.18 13.26
N ILE A 95 -17.23 2.39 13.23
CA ILE A 95 -15.96 2.66 12.56
C ILE A 95 -14.83 1.83 13.19
N ILE A 96 -14.78 1.73 14.52
CA ILE A 96 -13.77 0.92 15.21
C ILE A 96 -13.90 -0.56 14.84
N LYS A 97 -15.12 -1.09 14.77
CA LYS A 97 -15.36 -2.50 14.38
C LYS A 97 -14.88 -2.77 12.96
N LEU A 98 -15.20 -1.89 12.01
CA LEU A 98 -14.71 -2.00 10.63
C LEU A 98 -13.19 -1.87 10.56
N ALA A 99 -12.59 -0.93 11.30
CA ALA A 99 -11.14 -0.78 11.35
C ALA A 99 -10.44 -2.06 11.84
N ARG A 100 -10.99 -2.71 12.89
CA ARG A 100 -10.52 -4.00 13.38
C ARG A 100 -10.58 -5.08 12.31
N MET A 101 -11.70 -5.17 11.59
CA MET A 101 -11.86 -6.16 10.52
C MET A 101 -10.81 -6.00 9.43
N TYR A 102 -10.54 -4.76 8.97
CA TYR A 102 -9.52 -4.54 7.94
C TYR A 102 -8.11 -4.88 8.42
N VAL A 103 -7.78 -4.52 9.66
CA VAL A 103 -6.47 -4.85 10.25
C VAL A 103 -6.29 -6.35 10.42
N GLN A 104 -7.31 -7.06 10.91
CA GLN A 104 -7.29 -8.52 11.05
C GLN A 104 -7.17 -9.22 9.69
N PHE A 105 -7.89 -8.72 8.68
CA PHE A 105 -7.79 -9.22 7.31
C PHE A 105 -6.37 -9.11 6.76
N GLU A 106 -5.72 -7.95 6.89
CA GLU A 106 -4.33 -7.77 6.45
C GLU A 106 -3.40 -8.71 7.23
N GLN A 107 -3.54 -8.80 8.55
CA GLN A 107 -2.68 -9.67 9.38
C GLN A 107 -2.79 -11.13 8.97
N ALA A 108 -4.01 -11.67 8.88
CA ALA A 108 -4.23 -13.06 8.51
C ALA A 108 -3.71 -13.36 7.09
N MET A 109 -3.85 -12.42 6.16
CA MET A 109 -3.28 -12.56 4.82
C MET A 109 -1.75 -12.59 4.86
N LEU A 110 -1.12 -11.62 5.52
CA LEU A 110 0.33 -11.51 5.57
C LEU A 110 0.95 -12.74 6.25
N GLU A 111 0.37 -13.21 7.35
CA GLU A 111 0.81 -14.44 8.04
C GLU A 111 0.77 -15.66 7.11
N ARG A 112 -0.31 -15.82 6.35
CA ARG A 112 -0.44 -16.91 5.38
C ARG A 112 0.61 -16.82 4.27
N ILE A 113 0.87 -15.62 3.75
CA ILE A 113 1.90 -15.41 2.73
C ILE A 113 3.28 -15.77 3.29
N ILE A 114 3.60 -15.30 4.50
CA ILE A 114 4.87 -15.56 5.18
C ILE A 114 5.10 -17.06 5.39
N GLN A 115 4.06 -17.81 5.79
CA GLN A 115 4.15 -19.26 5.95
C GLN A 115 4.38 -20.00 4.64
N SER A 116 3.86 -19.46 3.53
CA SER A 116 3.99 -20.07 2.19
C SER A 116 5.27 -19.67 1.44
N LEU A 117 6.03 -18.71 1.95
CA LEU A 117 7.21 -18.17 1.29
C LEU A 117 8.36 -19.19 1.30
N THR A 118 8.73 -19.68 0.13
CA THR A 118 9.95 -20.46 -0.08
C THR A 118 11.12 -19.51 -0.30
N TYR A 119 12.14 -19.59 0.56
CA TYR A 119 13.35 -18.80 0.45
C TYR A 119 14.35 -19.51 -0.47
N VAL A 120 14.36 -19.12 -1.74
CA VAL A 120 15.39 -19.59 -2.69
C VAL A 120 16.16 -18.37 -3.18
N ASP A 121 17.47 -18.34 -2.94
CA ASP A 121 18.43 -17.45 -3.60
C ASP A 121 18.07 -15.95 -3.66
N GLN A 122 17.50 -15.37 -2.59
CA GLN A 122 17.08 -13.96 -2.52
C GLN A 122 15.93 -13.57 -3.46
N ILE A 123 15.27 -14.54 -4.08
CA ILE A 123 14.14 -14.33 -4.99
C ILE A 123 12.85 -14.80 -4.34
N TRP A 124 11.86 -13.92 -4.28
CA TRP A 124 10.52 -14.23 -3.77
C TRP A 124 9.53 -14.30 -4.92
N GLN A 125 9.00 -15.50 -5.16
CA GLN A 125 7.98 -15.73 -6.18
C GLN A 125 6.58 -15.57 -5.56
N LEU A 126 6.09 -14.34 -5.58
CA LEU A 126 4.80 -13.93 -5.02
C LEU A 126 3.75 -13.66 -6.10
N HIS A 127 3.77 -14.43 -7.20
CA HIS A 127 2.83 -14.29 -8.32
C HIS A 127 1.35 -14.44 -7.93
N HIS A 128 1.05 -15.06 -6.79
CA HIS A 128 -0.31 -15.21 -6.27
C HIS A 128 -0.70 -14.08 -5.30
N VAL A 129 0.25 -13.24 -4.90
CA VAL A 129 0.04 -12.16 -3.93
C VAL A 129 -0.31 -10.88 -4.66
N PRO A 130 -1.39 -10.18 -4.25
CA PRO A 130 -1.74 -8.92 -4.87
C PRO A 130 -0.66 -7.87 -4.57
N ALA A 131 -0.32 -7.08 -5.59
CA ALA A 131 0.74 -6.07 -5.51
C ALA A 131 0.62 -5.10 -4.32
N TRP A 132 -0.61 -4.81 -3.85
CA TRP A 132 -0.84 -3.92 -2.72
C TRP A 132 -0.37 -4.50 -1.37
N ALA A 133 -0.25 -5.83 -1.26
CA ALA A 133 0.19 -6.51 -0.05
C ALA A 133 1.72 -6.63 0.05
N ILE A 134 2.45 -6.40 -1.05
CA ILE A 134 3.91 -6.51 -1.11
C ILE A 134 4.61 -5.50 -0.18
N PRO A 135 4.26 -4.20 -0.15
CA PRO A 135 4.91 -3.25 0.76
C PRO A 135 4.77 -3.57 2.26
N PRO A 136 3.56 -3.83 2.81
CA PRO A 136 3.44 -4.18 4.22
C PRO A 136 4.12 -5.53 4.52
N LEU A 137 4.08 -6.50 3.59
CA LEU A 137 4.83 -7.75 3.70
C LEU A 137 6.34 -7.51 3.86
N VAL A 138 6.92 -6.67 2.98
CA VAL A 138 8.35 -6.36 3.04
C VAL A 138 8.73 -5.64 4.33
N LYS A 139 7.91 -4.69 4.80
CA LYS A 139 8.13 -4.04 6.10
C LYS A 139 8.14 -5.05 7.24
N GLN A 140 7.16 -5.96 7.29
CA GLN A 140 7.08 -6.98 8.33
C GLN A 140 8.27 -7.94 8.31
N MET A 141 8.73 -8.30 7.11
CA MET A 141 9.84 -9.24 6.92
C MET A 141 11.22 -8.58 7.01
N SER A 142 11.29 -7.24 7.09
CA SER A 142 12.53 -6.47 7.11
C SER A 142 13.50 -6.83 8.22
N HIS A 143 12.99 -7.37 9.33
CA HIS A 143 13.78 -7.86 10.45
C HIS A 143 14.38 -9.25 10.21
N ILE A 144 13.73 -10.07 9.38
CA ILE A 144 14.10 -11.46 9.11
C ILE A 144 15.10 -11.55 7.95
N VAL A 145 14.98 -10.63 6.99
CA VAL A 145 15.88 -10.56 5.84
C VAL A 145 17.21 -9.92 6.25
N LYS A 146 18.23 -10.77 6.42
CA LYS A 146 19.62 -10.40 6.74
C LYS A 146 20.39 -9.84 5.54
N GLN A 147 19.98 -10.18 4.31
CA GLN A 147 20.70 -9.81 3.09
C GLN A 147 20.24 -8.46 2.49
N ARG A 148 21.15 -7.81 1.75
CA ARG A 148 21.01 -6.41 1.31
C ARG A 148 20.05 -6.22 0.14
N GLN A 149 19.71 -7.28 -0.58
CA GLN A 149 18.87 -7.22 -1.77
C GLN A 149 17.91 -8.42 -1.88
N ILE A 150 16.63 -8.17 -2.17
CA ILE A 150 15.65 -9.19 -2.56
C ILE A 150 14.97 -8.76 -3.85
N ILE A 151 14.77 -9.73 -4.75
CA ILE A 151 13.96 -9.57 -5.94
C ILE A 151 12.60 -10.20 -5.68
N ILE A 152 11.52 -9.43 -5.81
CA ILE A 152 10.15 -9.96 -5.67
C ILE A 152 9.50 -9.98 -7.04
N TYR A 153 8.89 -11.10 -7.40
CA TYR A 153 8.00 -11.19 -8.55
C TYR A 153 6.57 -11.32 -8.04
N SER A 154 5.69 -10.34 -8.31
CA SER A 154 4.28 -10.41 -7.87
C SER A 154 3.31 -10.43 -9.03
N ALA A 155 2.08 -10.90 -8.77
CA ALA A 155 0.97 -10.63 -9.67
C ALA A 155 0.77 -9.13 -9.81
N GLY A 156 0.30 -8.72 -10.98
CA GLY A 156 -0.15 -7.35 -11.22
C GLY A 156 -1.24 -6.95 -10.21
N HIS A 157 -1.34 -5.65 -9.95
CA HIS A 157 -2.53 -5.07 -9.35
C HIS A 157 -3.73 -5.30 -10.30
N LYS A 158 -5.00 -5.20 -9.85
CA LYS A 158 -6.19 -5.20 -10.75
C LYS A 158 -6.09 -4.17 -11.90
N LEU A 159 -5.17 -3.21 -11.78
CA LEU A 159 -4.91 -2.12 -12.73
C LEU A 159 -3.69 -2.39 -13.62
N LEU A 160 -3.10 -3.58 -13.56
CA LEU A 160 -1.92 -3.98 -14.33
C LEU A 160 -2.14 -5.36 -14.96
N ARG A 161 -1.89 -5.48 -16.26
CA ARG A 161 -2.03 -6.73 -17.04
C ARG A 161 -0.79 -7.63 -17.01
N LYS A 162 0.26 -7.25 -16.26
CA LYS A 162 1.60 -7.87 -16.31
C LYS A 162 2.19 -8.12 -14.92
N ASN A 163 3.18 -9.01 -14.86
CA ASN A 163 3.94 -9.30 -13.64
C ASN A 163 4.88 -8.14 -13.30
N LEU A 164 5.14 -7.96 -12.01
CA LEU A 164 5.98 -6.88 -11.50
C LEU A 164 7.25 -7.45 -10.88
N LYS A 165 8.40 -6.87 -11.24
CA LYS A 165 9.66 -7.09 -10.53
C LYS A 165 9.91 -5.94 -9.58
N TRP A 166 10.11 -6.27 -8.33
CA TRP A 166 10.48 -5.33 -7.28
C TRP A 166 11.93 -5.58 -6.89
N GLU A 167 12.70 -4.51 -6.71
CA GLU A 167 14.03 -4.58 -6.11
C GLU A 167 13.98 -3.91 -4.74
N TRP A 168 14.32 -4.67 -3.70
CA TRP A 168 14.46 -4.18 -2.34
C TRP A 168 15.94 -4.00 -2.03
N LYS A 169 16.40 -2.79 -1.64
CA LYS A 169 17.78 -2.52 -1.19
C LYS A 169 17.80 -1.90 0.23
N LYS A 170 18.62 -2.42 1.16
CA LYS A 170 18.80 -1.83 2.52
C LYS A 170 19.84 -0.70 2.50
N PRO A 171 19.60 0.45 3.18
CA PRO A 171 19.50 0.46 4.67
C PRO A 171 18.17 0.97 5.29
N HIS A 172 17.29 1.69 4.58
CA HIS A 172 16.06 2.29 5.17
C HIS A 172 14.76 2.14 4.33
N LEU A 173 14.55 0.94 3.76
CA LEU A 173 13.25 0.39 3.33
C LEU A 173 12.43 1.19 2.28
N GLN A 174 12.98 1.32 1.07
CA GLN A 174 12.19 1.60 -0.14
C GLN A 174 12.10 0.34 -1.00
N VAL A 175 10.90 0.01 -1.48
CA VAL A 175 10.66 -1.05 -2.47
C VAL A 175 10.29 -0.36 -3.76
N PHE A 176 11.12 -0.49 -4.79
CA PHE A 176 10.85 0.09 -6.09
C PHE A 176 10.38 -1.01 -7.04
N PRO A 177 9.19 -0.90 -7.65
CA PRO A 177 8.92 -1.67 -8.84
C PRO A 177 9.86 -1.15 -9.93
N GLN A 178 10.69 -2.02 -10.49
CA GLN A 178 11.66 -1.61 -11.49
C GLN A 178 11.01 -1.51 -12.88
N GLU A 179 10.29 -2.55 -13.29
CA GLU A 179 9.74 -2.65 -14.65
C GLU A 179 8.49 -3.54 -14.67
N GLU A 180 7.58 -3.27 -15.61
CA GLU A 180 6.56 -4.23 -16.03
C GLU A 180 7.24 -5.31 -16.88
N ILE A 181 7.28 -6.55 -16.38
CA ILE A 181 7.87 -7.64 -17.16
C ILE A 181 6.76 -8.28 -18.00
N PRO A 182 6.94 -8.49 -19.31
CA PRO A 182 6.05 -9.35 -20.08
C PRO A 182 5.91 -10.70 -19.37
N CYS A 183 4.70 -11.26 -19.36
CA CYS A 183 4.44 -12.55 -18.71
C CYS A 183 5.52 -13.55 -19.13
N LEU A 184 6.34 -14.00 -18.17
CA LEU A 184 7.30 -15.07 -18.38
C LEU A 184 6.50 -16.32 -18.71
N THR A 185 6.35 -16.55 -20.01
CA THR A 185 5.91 -17.83 -20.52
C THR A 185 7.12 -18.73 -20.30
N ARG A 186 7.01 -19.64 -19.32
CA ARG A 186 7.93 -20.76 -19.05
C ARG A 186 9.39 -20.39 -18.75
N TYR A 187 9.75 -20.42 -17.47
CA TYR A 187 11.06 -20.90 -17.05
C TYR A 187 10.86 -21.93 -15.93
N LEU A 188 10.45 -23.12 -16.38
CA LEU A 188 10.78 -24.41 -15.81
C LEU A 188 11.32 -25.23 -16.99
N GLU A 189 12.52 -24.89 -17.43
CA GLU A 189 13.46 -25.78 -18.13
C GLU A 189 14.83 -25.56 -17.51
#